data_AF-D6RAS7-F1
#
_entry.id   AF-D6RAS7-F1
#
_cell.length_a   1.000
_cell.length_b   1.000
_cell.length_c   1.000
_cell.angle_alpha   90.00
_cell.angle_beta   90.00
_cell.angle_gamma   90.00
#
_symmetry.space_group_name_H-M   'P 1'
#
loop_
_entity.id
_entity.type
_entity.pdbx_description
1 polymer ?
#
loop_
_entity_poly.entity_id
_entity_poly.type
_entity_poly.pdbx_seq_one_letter_code
_entity_poly.pdbx_strand_id
1 'polypeptide(L)'
;MFNIRNIGKTLVTRTQGTKIASDGLKGRVFEVSLADLQNDEVAFRKFKLITEDVQGKNCLTNFHGMDLTRDKMCSMVKKWQTMIEAHVDVKTTDGYLLRLFCVGFTKKRNNQIRKTSYAQHQQVR
;
A
#
# COMPACT_ATOMS: atom_id res chain seq x y z
N MET A 1 -7.06 -13.12 -7.24
CA MET A 1 -5.73 -12.49 -7.14
C MET A 1 -5.02 -12.92 -5.86
N PHE A 2 -5.65 -12.83 -4.68
CA PHE A 2 -5.08 -13.34 -3.43
C PHE A 2 -5.51 -14.77 -3.10
N ASN A 3 -4.64 -15.48 -2.36
CA ASN A 3 -4.88 -16.84 -1.85
C ASN A 3 -5.98 -16.84 -0.79
N ILE A 4 -5.87 -15.95 0.19
CA ILE A 4 -6.89 -15.72 1.22
C ILE A 4 -7.81 -14.59 0.76
N ARG A 5 -9.09 -14.90 0.62
CA ARG A 5 -10.12 -13.93 0.21
C ARG A 5 -10.99 -13.43 1.37
N ASN A 6 -10.99 -14.16 2.48
CA ASN A 6 -11.73 -13.79 3.67
C ASN A 6 -10.77 -13.19 4.69
N ILE A 7 -10.81 -11.87 4.82
CA ILE A 7 -9.87 -11.09 5.62
C ILE A 7 -10.28 -11.08 7.09
N GLY A 8 -11.58 -10.98 7.35
CA GLY A 8 -12.10 -10.81 8.70
C GLY A 8 -13.56 -10.40 8.72
N LYS A 9 -13.99 -9.90 9.89
CA LYS A 9 -15.37 -9.49 10.14
C LYS A 9 -15.39 -8.06 10.66
N THR A 10 -16.41 -7.32 10.28
CA THR A 10 -16.60 -5.93 10.73
C THR A 10 -18.01 -5.79 11.28
N LEU A 11 -18.13 -5.02 12.35
CA LEU A 11 -19.40 -4.81 13.05
C LEU A 11 -20.03 -3.51 12.57
N VAL A 12 -21.36 -3.51 12.47
CA VAL A 12 -22.17 -2.32 12.21
C VAL A 12 -23.40 -2.34 13.10
N THR A 13 -23.88 -1.14 13.46
CA THR A 13 -25.15 -0.98 14.17
C THR A 13 -26.30 -1.51 13.32
N ARG A 14 -27.28 -2.18 13.95
CA ARG A 14 -28.48 -2.66 13.26
C ARG A 14 -29.23 -1.49 12.63
N THR A 15 -29.88 -1.75 11.49
CA THR A 15 -30.77 -0.79 10.83
C THR A 15 -31.84 -0.32 11.80
N GLN A 16 -32.00 0.99 11.93
CA GLN A 16 -33.01 1.62 12.79
C GLN A 16 -33.58 2.84 12.08
N GLY A 17 -34.91 2.87 11.93
CA GLY A 17 -35.62 3.96 11.24
C GLY A 17 -35.09 4.17 9.82
N THR A 18 -34.66 5.39 9.53
CA THR A 18 -34.11 5.79 8.23
C THR A 18 -32.62 5.48 8.05
N LYS A 19 -31.93 4.97 9.07
CA LYS A 19 -30.50 4.62 8.99
C LYS A 19 -30.32 3.16 8.61
N ILE A 20 -29.88 2.92 7.38
CA ILE A 20 -29.61 1.58 6.85
C ILE A 20 -28.19 1.15 7.20
N ALA A 21 -28.04 -0.07 7.72
CA ALA A 21 -26.74 -0.62 8.12
C ALA A 21 -25.74 -0.76 6.95
N SER A 22 -26.23 -1.03 5.73
CA SER A 22 -25.39 -1.14 4.53
C SER A 22 -24.62 0.15 4.26
N ASP A 23 -25.28 1.30 4.43
CA ASP A 23 -24.70 2.60 4.10
C ASP A 23 -23.61 2.98 5.10
N GLY A 24 -23.73 2.51 6.35
CA GLY A 24 -22.69 2.66 7.37
C GLY A 24 -21.49 1.72 7.19
N LEU A 25 -21.59 0.71 6.33
CA LEU A 25 -20.50 -0.21 5.96
C LEU A 25 -19.79 0.24 4.69
N LYS A 26 -20.53 0.74 3.70
CA LYS A 26 -19.97 1.31 2.47
C LYS A 26 -19.05 2.49 2.78
N GLY A 27 -17.97 2.62 2.02
CA GLY A 27 -16.96 3.66 2.21
C GLY A 27 -15.96 3.41 3.35
N ARG A 28 -16.13 2.36 4.17
CA ARG A 28 -15.09 1.99 5.14
C ARG A 28 -13.83 1.52 4.44
N VAL A 29 -12.69 2.01 4.89
CA VAL A 29 -11.36 1.61 4.42
C VAL A 29 -10.71 0.71 5.46
N PHE A 30 -10.25 -0.46 5.02
CA PHE A 30 -9.52 -1.42 5.84
C PHE A 30 -8.06 -1.46 5.41
N GLU A 31 -7.15 -1.33 6.37
CA GLU A 31 -5.71 -1.51 6.17
C GLU A 31 -5.32 -2.93 6.56
N VAL A 32 -4.74 -3.68 5.62
CA VAL A 32 -4.39 -5.09 5.78
C VAL A 32 -2.98 -5.34 5.25
N SER A 33 -2.21 -6.22 5.89
CA SER A 33 -0.90 -6.60 5.37
C SER A 33 -1.04 -7.51 4.15
N LEU A 34 -0.13 -7.39 3.18
CA LEU A 34 -0.05 -8.33 2.05
C LEU A 34 0.20 -9.77 2.53
N ALA A 35 0.99 -9.92 3.61
CA ALA A 35 1.29 -11.22 4.19
C ALA A 35 0.02 -11.98 4.56
N ASP A 36 -0.98 -11.30 5.14
CA ASP A 36 -2.25 -11.91 5.57
C ASP A 36 -3.13 -12.33 4.39
N LEU A 37 -2.96 -11.71 3.22
CA LEU A 37 -3.74 -12.02 2.01
C LEU A 37 -3.11 -13.14 1.19
N GLN A 38 -1.78 -13.22 1.16
CA GLN A 38 -1.05 -14.15 0.29
C GLN A 38 -0.41 -15.34 1.02
N ASN A 39 -0.32 -15.30 2.36
CA ASN A 39 0.50 -16.19 3.20
C ASN A 39 1.98 -16.16 2.79
N ASP A 40 2.53 -14.97 2.58
CA ASP A 40 3.93 -14.76 2.23
C ASP A 40 4.64 -13.98 3.34
N GLU A 41 5.98 -14.07 3.42
CA GLU A 41 6.79 -13.42 4.45
C GLU A 41 6.88 -11.89 4.26
N VAL A 42 6.40 -11.38 3.13
CA VAL A 42 6.48 -9.97 2.74
C VAL A 42 5.42 -9.14 3.49
N ALA A 43 5.68 -8.88 4.78
CA ALA A 43 4.78 -8.14 5.66
C ALA A 43 4.87 -6.60 5.53
N PHE A 44 5.83 -6.08 4.77
CA PHE A 44 6.09 -4.64 4.74
C PHE A 44 5.13 -3.84 3.84
N ARG A 45 4.31 -4.51 3.03
CA ARG A 45 3.33 -3.87 2.15
C ARG A 45 1.96 -3.94 2.80
N LYS A 46 1.29 -2.80 2.90
CA LYS A 46 -0.06 -2.68 3.42
C LYS A 46 -1.01 -2.24 2.32
N PHE A 47 -2.12 -2.93 2.19
CA PHE A 47 -3.18 -2.61 1.26
C PHE A 47 -4.32 -1.91 1.98
N LYS A 48 -4.83 -0.85 1.36
CA LYS A 48 -6.07 -0.17 1.76
C LYS A 48 -7.18 -0.64 0.83
N LEU A 49 -8.20 -1.25 1.42
CA LEU A 49 -9.35 -1.80 0.72
C LEU A 49 -10.61 -1.05 1.14
N ILE A 50 -11.36 -0.50 0.19
CA ILE A 50 -12.61 0.22 0.46
C ILE A 50 -13.81 -0.69 0.23
N THR A 51 -14.82 -0.61 1.09
CA THR A 51 -16.08 -1.32 0.87
C THR A 51 -16.94 -0.56 -0.12
N GLU A 52 -17.14 -1.09 -1.32
CA GLU A 52 -18.01 -0.47 -2.33
C GLU A 52 -19.45 -0.94 -2.20
N ASP A 53 -19.63 -2.23 -1.95
CA ASP A 53 -20.96 -2.82 -1.88
C ASP A 53 -21.11 -3.85 -0.75
N VAL A 54 -22.35 -4.04 -0.31
CA VAL A 54 -22.70 -4.98 0.77
C VAL A 54 -23.83 -5.86 0.28
N GLN A 55 -23.52 -7.14 0.09
CA GLN A 55 -24.46 -8.15 -0.38
C GLN A 55 -24.79 -9.11 0.75
N GLY A 56 -25.97 -8.94 1.35
CA GLY A 56 -26.39 -9.70 2.52
C GLY A 56 -25.42 -9.48 3.69
N LYS A 57 -24.56 -10.48 3.96
CA LYS A 57 -23.53 -10.43 5.02
C LYS A 57 -22.10 -10.25 4.48
N ASN A 58 -21.93 -10.17 3.18
CA ASN A 58 -20.62 -10.07 2.53
C ASN A 58 -20.35 -8.62 2.14
N CYS A 59 -19.20 -8.09 2.55
CA CYS A 59 -18.70 -6.78 2.10
C CYS A 59 -17.78 -6.99 0.91
N LEU A 60 -18.14 -6.42 -0.25
CA LEU A 60 -17.29 -6.42 -1.43
C LEU A 60 -16.32 -5.24 -1.33
N THR A 61 -15.03 -5.56 -1.39
CA THR A 61 -13.97 -4.56 -1.24
C THR A 61 -13.23 -4.36 -2.54
N ASN A 62 -12.86 -3.11 -2.82
CA ASN A 62 -12.06 -2.71 -3.96
C ASN A 62 -10.74 -2.07 -3.49
N PHE A 63 -9.76 -2.01 -4.38
CA PHE A 63 -8.47 -1.39 -4.11
C PHE A 63 -8.61 0.12 -3.96
N HIS A 64 -8.17 0.65 -2.82
CA HIS A 64 -8.13 2.10 -2.56
C HIS A 64 -6.71 2.65 -2.55
N GLY A 65 -5.72 1.86 -2.12
CA GLY A 65 -4.33 2.29 -2.10
C GLY A 65 -3.38 1.25 -1.52
N MET A 66 -2.09 1.55 -1.58
CA MET A 66 -1.03 0.73 -1.02
C MET A 66 0.00 1.62 -0.33
N ASP A 67 0.38 1.25 0.88
CA ASP A 67 1.41 1.91 1.66
C ASP A 67 2.51 0.92 2.10
N LEU A 68 3.69 1.44 2.38
CA LEU A 68 4.75 0.69 3.04
C LEU A 68 4.65 0.86 4.56
N THR A 69 5.04 -0.17 5.31
CA THR A 69 5.19 -0.06 6.75
C THR A 69 6.33 0.91 7.12
N ARG A 70 6.16 1.64 8.23
CA ARG A 70 7.14 2.65 8.67
C ARG A 70 8.50 2.04 9.00
N ASP A 71 8.51 0.86 9.62
CA ASP A 71 9.74 0.12 9.93
C ASP A 71 10.54 -0.18 8.66
N LYS A 72 9.87 -0.59 7.57
CA LYS A 72 10.56 -0.89 6.32
C LYS A 72 11.12 0.38 5.68
N MET A 73 10.34 1.45 5.62
CA MET A 73 10.80 2.72 5.08
C MET A 73 12.00 3.25 5.86
N CYS A 74 11.91 3.30 7.20
CA CYS A 74 13.01 3.78 8.05
C CYS A 74 14.23 2.86 8.01
N SER A 75 14.07 1.54 7.85
CA SER A 75 15.21 0.61 7.79
C SER A 75 16.02 0.72 6.48
N MET A 76 15.40 1.15 5.39
CA MET A 76 16.08 1.37 4.11
C MET A 76 16.91 2.66 4.11
N VAL A 77 16.49 3.66 4.89
CA VAL A 77 17.22 4.94 5.03
C VAL A 77 18.43 4.76 5.94
N LYS A 78 19.60 4.66 5.33
CA LYS A 78 20.91 4.60 5.98
C LYS A 78 21.83 5.71 5.46
N LYS A 79 22.89 6.02 6.23
CA LYS A 79 23.97 6.91 5.79
C LYS A 79 24.77 6.27 4.64
N TRP A 80 25.57 7.08 3.95
CA TRP A 80 26.53 6.64 2.92
C TRP A 80 25.96 6.20 1.57
N GLN A 81 24.69 6.49 1.34
CA GLN A 81 23.95 6.27 0.09
C GLN A 81 23.13 7.52 -0.24
N THR A 82 22.78 7.69 -1.50
CA THR A 82 21.85 8.73 -1.97
C THR A 82 20.44 8.14 -2.04
N MET A 83 19.47 8.87 -1.51
CA MET A 83 18.04 8.60 -1.67
C MET A 83 17.56 9.29 -2.95
N ILE A 84 16.83 8.56 -3.77
CA ILE A 84 16.24 9.05 -5.02
C ILE A 84 14.73 8.81 -4.92
N GLU A 85 13.94 9.88 -5.01
CA GLU A 85 12.48 9.82 -4.93
C GLU A 85 11.90 10.34 -6.25
N ALA A 86 10.92 9.62 -6.79
CA ALA A 86 10.19 9.99 -7.99
C ALA A 86 8.69 9.73 -7.79
N HIS A 87 7.85 10.55 -8.41
CA HIS A 87 6.42 10.35 -8.40
C HIS A 87 5.83 10.62 -9.78
N VAL A 88 4.77 9.90 -10.12
CA VAL A 88 4.07 10.03 -11.40
C VAL A 88 2.57 9.90 -11.16
N ASP A 89 1.81 10.79 -11.80
CA ASP A 89 0.35 10.71 -11.88
C ASP A 89 -0.04 9.95 -13.13
N VAL A 90 -0.78 8.84 -12.97
CA VAL A 90 -1.15 7.92 -14.04
C VAL A 90 -2.66 7.73 -14.03
N LYS A 91 -3.26 7.76 -15.23
CA LYS A 91 -4.65 7.37 -15.45
C LYS A 91 -4.69 5.93 -15.98
N THR A 92 -5.42 5.05 -15.32
CA THR A 92 -5.63 3.67 -15.80
C THR A 92 -6.66 3.64 -16.93
N THR A 93 -6.69 2.55 -17.69
CA THR A 93 -7.67 2.31 -18.76
C THR A 93 -9.11 2.34 -18.26
N ASP A 94 -9.29 1.93 -17.00
CA ASP A 94 -10.60 1.77 -16.37
C ASP A 94 -11.09 3.07 -15.70
N GLY A 95 -10.34 4.16 -15.86
CA GLY A 95 -10.73 5.51 -15.41
C GLY A 95 -10.21 5.92 -14.03
N TYR A 96 -9.43 5.08 -13.34
CA TYR A 96 -8.84 5.44 -12.05
C TYR A 96 -7.64 6.38 -12.24
N LEU A 97 -7.55 7.39 -11.36
CA LEU A 97 -6.39 8.27 -11.26
C LEU A 97 -5.55 7.85 -10.05
N LEU A 98 -4.29 7.49 -10.30
CA LEU A 98 -3.37 7.01 -9.27
C LEU A 98 -2.12 7.90 -9.26
N ARG A 99 -1.64 8.23 -8.05
CA ARG A 99 -0.31 8.82 -7.84
C ARG A 99 0.62 7.75 -7.31
N LEU A 100 1.62 7.39 -8.10
CA LEU A 100 2.63 6.40 -7.70
C LEU A 100 3.85 7.12 -7.14
N PHE A 101 4.35 6.63 -6.01
CA PHE A 101 5.60 7.06 -5.41
C PHE A 101 6.63 5.93 -5.50
N CYS A 102 7.81 6.24 -5.99
CA CYS A 102 8.94 5.33 -6.08
C CYS A 102 10.11 5.91 -5.28
N VAL A 103 10.69 5.07 -4.41
CA VAL A 103 11.88 5.42 -3.63
C VAL A 103 12.98 4.41 -3.95
N GLY A 104 14.15 4.93 -4.32
CA GLY A 104 15.35 4.16 -4.62
C GLY A 104 16.54 4.60 -3.78
N PHE A 105 17.46 3.69 -3.54
CA PHE A 105 18.72 3.97 -2.84
C PHE A 105 19.91 3.50 -3.67
N THR A 106 21.00 4.26 -3.64
CA THR A 106 22.23 3.83 -4.31
C THR A 106 22.86 2.62 -3.62
N LYS A 107 23.22 1.61 -4.41
CA LYS A 107 23.92 0.43 -3.91
C LYS A 107 25.43 0.66 -3.91
N LYS A 108 26.13 0.14 -2.92
CA LYS A 108 27.59 0.05 -2.95
C LYS A 108 28.02 -1.02 -3.98
N ARG A 109 28.95 -0.70 -4.87
CA ARG A 109 29.49 -1.67 -5.84
C ARG A 109 30.40 -2.69 -5.12
N ASN A 110 30.34 -3.95 -5.53
CA ASN A 110 31.28 -4.96 -5.06
C ASN A 110 32.71 -4.51 -5.43
N ASN A 111 33.65 -4.58 -4.48
CA ASN A 111 35.05 -4.13 -4.58
C ASN A 111 35.29 -2.61 -4.49
N GLN A 112 34.31 -1.81 -4.08
CA GLN A 112 34.54 -0.38 -3.80
C GLN A 112 35.27 -0.16 -2.46
N ILE A 113 36.47 0.42 -2.51
CA ILE A 113 37.29 0.77 -1.34
C ILE A 113 36.61 1.88 -0.51
N ARG A 114 36.06 2.91 -1.19
CA ARG A 114 35.35 4.02 -0.54
C ARG A 114 34.11 3.50 0.19
N LYS A 115 33.92 3.97 1.44
CA LYS A 115 32.76 3.60 2.27
C LYS A 115 31.44 4.21 1.75
N THR A 116 31.52 5.29 1.00
CA THR A 116 30.37 6.09 0.56
C THR A 116 30.04 5.86 -0.91
N SER A 117 28.77 5.66 -1.24
CA SER A 117 28.25 5.52 -2.60
C SER A 117 27.22 6.59 -2.91
N TYR A 118 27.66 7.85 -3.04
CA TYR A 118 26.78 8.97 -3.40
C TYR A 118 26.70 9.10 -4.93
N ALA A 119 25.49 9.31 -5.45
CA ALA A 119 25.27 9.64 -6.86
C ALA A 119 25.47 11.14 -7.11
N GLN A 120 26.00 11.48 -8.29
CA GLN A 120 26.07 12.88 -8.73
C GLN A 120 24.68 13.40 -9.07
N HIS A 121 24.45 14.71 -8.94
CA HIS A 121 23.14 15.32 -9.23
C HIS A 121 22.66 15.04 -10.66
N GLN A 122 23.57 15.03 -11.63
CA GLN A 122 23.27 14.69 -13.03
C GLN A 122 22.80 13.23 -13.22
N GLN A 123 23.19 12.32 -12.33
CA GLN A 123 22.79 10.90 -12.38
C GLN A 123 21.49 10.61 -11.62
N VAL A 124 21.07 11.53 -10.75
CA VAL A 124 19.83 11.41 -9.95
C VAL A 124 18.62 11.97 -10.70
N ARG A 125 18.87 12.89 -11.65
CA ARG A 125 17.85 13.60 -12.41
C ARG A 125 17.33 12.80 -13.60
#